data_AF-A0A3B9BCH4-F1
#
_entry.id   AF-A0A3B9BCH4-F1
#
_cell.length_a   1.000
_cell.length_b   1.000
_cell.length_c   1.000
_cell.angle_alpha   90.00
_cell.angle_beta   90.00
_cell.angle_gamma   90.00
#
_symmetry.space_group_name_H-M   'P 1'
#
loop_
_entity.id
_entity.type
_entity.pdbx_description
1 polymer ?
#
loop_
_entity_poly.entity_id
_entity_poly.type
_entity_poly.pdbx_seq_one_letter_code
_entity_poly.pdbx_strand_id
1 'polypeptide(L)'
;MKLKDGFTSFILLIFLFGNFVWAQERRQGGRPPVRKHTITERGDLNLIPADDKLPYNQEANFKKSKTERLVESNAIPEHKVGIFPSGRNPNKITEQEFKFSLPLDPKPAKQPIPLHNDSGRGPPNTPFGIALNGVLFDPGTAEFYMGDRRADWNYEALSGSVLLGLDMNHGHVQPNGSYHYHGLPTGFLKKLGVKAKRHSPLIGYAMDGYPIYALYGYKDPENPKAGIKKLSSSFQLKKG
;
A
#
# COMPACT_ATOMS: atom_id res chain seq x y z
N MET A 1 63.70 -43.40 -41.86
CA MET A 1 64.27 -42.05 -41.68
C MET A 1 63.12 -41.05 -41.62
N LYS A 2 62.85 -40.54 -40.40
CA LYS A 2 61.96 -39.41 -40.00
C LYS A 2 60.58 -39.26 -40.70
N LEU A 3 59.55 -39.83 -40.08
CA LEU A 3 58.17 -39.32 -40.18
C LEU A 3 58.02 -38.15 -39.18
N LYS A 4 57.55 -37.00 -39.65
CA LYS A 4 57.35 -35.78 -38.87
C LYS A 4 55.99 -35.81 -38.18
N ASP A 5 56.00 -35.57 -36.88
CA ASP A 5 54.81 -35.31 -36.07
C ASP A 5 54.14 -33.99 -36.47
N GLY A 6 52.83 -34.05 -36.72
CA GLY A 6 51.97 -32.88 -36.90
C GLY A 6 50.85 -32.91 -35.86
N PHE A 7 51.11 -32.36 -34.67
CA PHE A 7 50.09 -32.14 -33.64
C PHE A 7 49.17 -30.99 -34.10
N THR A 8 47.91 -31.30 -34.42
CA THR A 8 46.88 -30.28 -34.67
C THR A 8 46.24 -29.92 -33.32
N SER A 9 46.53 -28.72 -32.82
CA SER A 9 45.98 -28.22 -31.55
C SER A 9 44.56 -27.67 -31.78
N PHE A 10 43.55 -28.28 -31.15
CA PHE A 10 42.20 -27.75 -31.10
C PHE A 10 42.14 -26.65 -30.02
N ILE A 11 41.98 -25.39 -30.43
CA ILE A 11 41.67 -24.29 -29.51
C ILE A 11 40.17 -24.31 -29.24
N LEU A 12 39.79 -24.76 -28.05
CA LEU A 12 38.44 -24.64 -27.52
C LEU A 12 38.25 -23.20 -27.00
N LEU A 13 37.59 -22.34 -27.78
CA LEU A 13 37.16 -21.01 -27.37
C LEU A 13 35.93 -21.15 -26.45
N ILE A 14 36.16 -21.10 -25.14
CA ILE A 14 35.09 -20.99 -24.13
C ILE A 14 34.61 -19.53 -24.14
N PHE A 15 33.43 -19.29 -24.71
CA PHE A 15 32.72 -18.02 -24.54
C PHE A 15 32.10 -17.96 -23.13
N LEU A 16 32.79 -17.30 -22.20
CA LEU A 16 32.22 -16.87 -20.95
C LEU A 16 31.23 -15.73 -21.23
N PHE A 17 29.94 -16.05 -21.30
CA PHE A 17 28.87 -15.05 -21.21
C PHE A 17 28.87 -14.48 -19.80
N GLY A 18 29.61 -13.38 -19.61
CA GLY A 18 29.52 -12.56 -18.40
C GLY A 18 28.13 -11.94 -18.30
N ASN A 19 27.42 -12.24 -17.21
CA ASN A 19 26.22 -11.51 -16.83
C ASN A 19 26.61 -10.07 -16.46
N PHE A 20 26.64 -9.18 -17.45
CA PHE A 20 26.75 -7.75 -17.21
C PHE A 20 25.42 -7.26 -16.62
N VAL A 21 25.39 -7.06 -15.31
CA VAL A 21 24.38 -6.23 -14.66
C VAL A 21 24.70 -4.79 -15.03
N TRP A 22 23.99 -4.26 -16.03
CA TRP A 22 24.04 -2.83 -16.35
C TRP A 22 23.42 -2.05 -15.18
N ALA A 23 24.27 -1.49 -14.32
CA ALA A 23 23.84 -0.46 -13.39
C ALA A 23 23.38 0.74 -14.23
N GLN A 24 22.07 1.03 -14.19
CA GLN A 24 21.46 2.06 -15.02
C GLN A 24 22.01 3.44 -14.59
N GLU A 25 22.74 4.08 -15.50
CA GLU A 25 23.42 5.36 -15.29
C GLU A 25 22.43 6.45 -14.87
N ARG A 26 22.67 7.08 -13.71
CA ARG A 26 21.84 8.19 -13.21
C ARG A 26 22.22 9.47 -13.95
N ARG A 27 21.35 9.95 -14.84
CA ARG A 27 21.45 11.34 -15.33
C ARG A 27 21.08 12.32 -14.21
N GLN A 28 21.95 13.29 -13.93
CA GLN A 28 21.68 14.38 -12.99
C GLN A 28 20.39 15.12 -13.41
N GLY A 29 19.48 15.32 -12.47
CA GLY A 29 18.22 16.08 -12.67
C GLY A 29 17.04 15.27 -13.23
N GLY A 30 17.22 14.01 -13.61
CA GLY A 30 16.11 13.13 -14.01
C GLY A 30 15.37 12.53 -12.82
N ARG A 31 14.06 12.31 -12.95
CA ARG A 31 13.34 11.41 -12.02
C ARG A 31 14.07 10.05 -12.01
N PRO A 32 14.30 9.44 -10.84
CA PRO A 32 14.90 8.10 -10.77
C PRO A 32 14.16 7.13 -11.70
N PRO A 33 14.89 6.23 -12.39
CA PRO A 33 14.24 5.22 -13.23
C PRO A 33 13.26 4.40 -12.40
N VAL A 34 12.10 4.11 -12.99
CA VAL A 34 11.08 3.27 -12.33
C VAL A 34 11.67 1.89 -12.11
N ARG A 35 11.51 1.34 -10.90
CA ARG A 35 11.92 -0.02 -10.60
C ARG A 35 11.11 -0.99 -11.47
N LYS A 36 11.82 -1.94 -12.08
CA LYS A 36 11.17 -3.02 -12.83
C LYS A 36 10.98 -4.20 -11.89
N HIS A 37 9.74 -4.65 -11.76
CA HIS A 37 9.38 -5.81 -10.97
C HIS A 37 8.70 -6.84 -11.86
N THR A 38 9.20 -8.07 -11.81
CA THR A 38 8.65 -9.26 -12.47
C THR A 38 8.09 -10.27 -11.46
N ILE A 39 8.16 -9.95 -10.17
CA ILE A 39 7.97 -10.90 -9.09
C ILE A 39 6.47 -11.15 -8.90
N THR A 40 5.97 -12.25 -9.44
CA THR A 40 4.62 -12.75 -9.19
C THR A 40 4.50 -13.52 -7.87
N GLU A 41 5.63 -13.73 -7.18
CA GLU A 41 5.75 -14.47 -5.93
C GLU A 41 5.73 -13.57 -4.70
N ARG A 42 5.46 -14.17 -3.53
CA ARG A 42 5.43 -13.49 -2.24
C ARG A 42 6.80 -13.57 -1.56
N GLY A 43 7.30 -12.45 -1.04
CA GLY A 43 8.50 -12.38 -0.21
C GLY A 43 8.18 -12.34 1.29
N ASP A 44 9.23 -12.33 2.11
CA ASP A 44 9.10 -12.14 3.55
C ASP A 44 8.75 -10.68 3.88
N LEU A 45 7.59 -10.49 4.50
CA LEU A 45 7.14 -9.17 4.94
C LEU A 45 7.82 -8.78 6.25
N ASN A 46 8.93 -8.06 6.14
CA ASN A 46 9.68 -7.53 7.27
C ASN A 46 9.15 -6.15 7.68
N LEU A 47 8.40 -6.10 8.79
CA LEU A 47 7.79 -4.88 9.31
C LEU A 47 8.69 -4.18 10.33
N ILE A 48 8.77 -2.85 10.23
CA ILE A 48 9.46 -2.00 11.22
C ILE A 48 8.62 -1.99 12.52
N PRO A 49 9.22 -2.23 13.71
CA PRO A 49 8.51 -2.09 14.98
C PRO A 49 7.86 -0.72 15.11
N ALA A 50 6.61 -0.67 15.59
CA ALA A 50 5.87 0.57 15.75
C ALA A 50 5.95 1.08 17.20
N ASP A 51 7.13 1.58 17.59
CA ASP A 51 7.44 2.05 18.93
C ASP A 51 7.63 3.57 19.06
N ASP A 52 7.74 4.28 17.93
CA ASP A 52 7.98 5.72 17.87
C ASP A 52 6.70 6.52 18.13
N LYS A 53 6.82 7.56 18.95
CA LYS A 53 5.73 8.49 19.27
C LYS A 53 6.05 9.82 18.61
N LEU A 54 5.24 10.19 17.63
CA LEU A 54 5.41 11.43 16.89
C LEU A 54 5.28 12.67 17.79
N PRO A 55 6.05 13.74 17.52
CA PRO A 55 6.01 15.00 18.26
C PRO A 55 4.88 15.92 17.77
N TYR A 56 3.80 15.37 17.23
CA TYR A 56 2.65 16.10 16.69
C TYR A 56 1.40 15.77 17.51
N ASN A 57 0.47 16.71 17.58
CA ASN A 57 -0.87 16.41 18.06
C ASN A 57 -1.66 15.78 16.92
N GLN A 58 -2.49 14.79 17.22
CA GLN A 58 -3.37 14.22 16.20
C GLN A 58 -4.59 15.11 16.01
N GLU A 59 -4.95 15.39 14.76
CA GLU A 59 -6.16 16.12 14.40
C GLU A 59 -6.95 15.34 13.34
N ALA A 60 -8.17 14.94 13.68
CA ALA A 60 -9.14 14.43 12.73
C ALA A 60 -10.56 14.82 13.16
N ASN A 61 -11.24 15.56 12.31
CA ASN A 61 -12.57 16.11 12.55
C ASN A 61 -13.54 15.56 11.52
N PHE A 62 -14.64 14.98 12.00
CA PHE A 62 -15.71 14.45 11.14
C PHE A 62 -17.02 15.14 11.51
N LYS A 63 -17.45 16.10 10.70
CA LYS A 63 -18.69 16.85 10.90
C LYS A 63 -19.73 16.44 9.88
N LYS A 64 -20.96 16.22 10.32
CA LYS A 64 -22.09 16.00 9.41
C LYS A 64 -22.68 17.36 9.01
N SER A 65 -22.90 17.57 7.72
CA SER A 65 -23.79 18.60 7.17
C SER A 65 -25.18 17.98 6.94
N LYS A 66 -25.97 18.54 6.01
CA LYS A 66 -27.27 17.97 5.62
C LYS A 66 -27.13 16.69 4.79
N THR A 67 -26.17 16.66 3.87
CA THR A 67 -26.01 15.59 2.86
C THR A 67 -24.63 14.95 2.89
N GLU A 68 -23.67 15.58 3.56
CA GLU A 68 -22.26 15.19 3.49
C GLU A 68 -21.62 15.10 4.88
N ARG A 69 -20.52 14.37 4.94
CA ARG A 69 -19.58 14.31 6.04
C ARG A 69 -18.34 15.08 5.62
N LEU A 70 -18.14 16.24 6.25
CA LEU A 70 -16.95 17.06 6.11
C LEU A 70 -15.86 16.46 6.98
N VAL A 71 -14.71 16.17 6.38
CA VAL A 71 -13.55 15.58 7.05
C VAL A 71 -12.39 16.54 6.94
N GLU A 72 -11.80 16.89 8.08
CA GLU A 72 -10.55 17.66 8.16
C GLU A 72 -9.53 16.85 8.96
N SER A 73 -8.29 16.74 8.49
CA SER A 73 -7.25 16.02 9.24
C SER A 73 -5.84 16.49 8.92
N ASN A 74 -4.95 16.40 9.92
CA ASN A 74 -3.52 16.60 9.75
C ASN A 74 -2.72 15.35 9.36
N ALA A 75 -3.39 14.21 9.09
CA ALA A 75 -2.80 12.93 8.70
C ALA A 75 -1.85 12.28 9.74
N ILE A 76 -1.84 12.77 10.98
CA ILE A 76 -1.03 12.18 12.05
C ILE A 76 -1.81 11.05 12.71
N PRO A 77 -1.25 9.82 12.83
CA PRO A 77 -1.91 8.76 13.57
C PRO A 77 -1.89 9.02 15.08
N GLU A 78 -2.96 8.63 15.77
CA GLU A 78 -2.99 8.66 17.23
C GLU A 78 -2.15 7.55 17.90
N HIS A 79 -1.68 6.57 17.14
CA HIS A 79 -0.90 5.43 17.64
C HIS A 79 0.58 5.60 17.32
N LYS A 80 1.43 4.80 17.97
CA LYS A 80 2.85 4.73 17.66
C LYS A 80 3.09 4.19 16.26
N VAL A 81 4.13 4.69 15.60
CA VAL A 81 4.52 4.34 14.23
C VAL A 81 5.92 3.74 14.22
N GLY A 82 6.34 3.20 13.08
CA GLY A 82 7.75 2.91 12.84
C GLY A 82 8.62 4.16 12.86
N ILE A 83 9.91 4.00 13.09
CA ILE A 83 10.87 5.09 12.96
C ILE A 83 11.01 5.44 11.47
N PHE A 84 10.69 6.68 11.12
CA PHE A 84 10.82 7.22 9.77
C PHE A 84 11.60 8.55 9.81
N PRO A 85 12.67 8.70 9.00
CA PRO A 85 13.13 7.79 7.95
C PRO A 85 13.75 6.49 8.47
N SER A 86 13.70 5.45 7.64
CA SER A 86 14.31 4.14 7.88
C SER A 86 15.18 3.73 6.69
N GLY A 87 15.94 2.65 6.83
CA GLY A 87 16.79 2.14 5.74
C GLY A 87 16.04 1.76 4.45
N ARG A 88 14.72 1.55 4.51
CA ARG A 88 13.88 1.20 3.36
C ARG A 88 12.85 2.28 3.00
N ASN A 89 12.76 3.37 3.77
CA ASN A 89 11.92 4.52 3.48
C ASN A 89 12.64 5.81 3.92
N PRO A 90 13.15 6.64 2.99
CA PRO A 90 13.93 7.83 3.34
C PRO A 90 13.07 9.03 3.77
N ASN A 91 11.75 8.91 3.79
CA ASN A 91 10.84 10.01 4.05
C ASN A 91 10.56 10.16 5.55
N LYS A 92 10.37 11.40 5.99
CA LYS A 92 10.01 11.74 7.37
C LYS A 92 8.53 12.08 7.45
N ILE A 93 7.85 11.65 8.52
CA ILE A 93 6.44 11.99 8.75
C ILE A 93 6.31 13.48 9.06
N THR A 94 5.36 14.15 8.39
CA THR A 94 4.97 15.53 8.67
C THR A 94 3.45 15.65 8.60
N GLU A 95 2.91 16.65 9.30
CA GLU A 95 1.49 17.02 9.17
C GLU A 95 1.16 17.34 7.71
N GLN A 96 -0.06 16.97 7.31
CA GLN A 96 -0.65 17.30 6.01
C GLN A 96 -1.90 18.16 6.24
N GLU A 97 -2.54 18.61 5.16
CA GLU A 97 -3.86 19.27 5.26
C GLU A 97 -4.85 18.51 4.37
N PHE A 98 -5.62 17.61 4.99
CA PHE A 98 -6.66 16.86 4.30
C PHE A 98 -8.03 17.48 4.53
N LYS A 99 -8.77 17.68 3.44
CA LYS A 99 -10.15 18.15 3.41
C LYS A 99 -10.95 17.29 2.45
N PHE A 100 -11.93 16.55 2.95
CA PHE A 100 -12.82 15.72 2.14
C PHE A 100 -14.29 16.06 2.42
N SER A 101 -15.13 15.84 1.41
CA SER A 101 -16.57 15.77 1.59
C SER A 101 -17.09 14.42 1.11
N LEU A 102 -17.68 13.64 2.01
CA LEU A 102 -18.15 12.28 1.74
C LEU A 102 -19.68 12.24 1.84
N PRO A 103 -20.41 11.54 0.96
CA PRO A 103 -21.87 11.48 1.07
C PRO A 103 -22.31 10.75 2.35
N LEU A 104 -23.42 11.20 2.95
CA LEU A 104 -24.01 10.55 4.13
C LEU A 104 -24.92 9.35 3.79
N ASP A 105 -25.47 9.34 2.57
CA ASP A 105 -26.34 8.28 2.05
C ASP A 105 -25.76 7.74 0.73
N PRO A 106 -24.68 6.94 0.82
CA PRO A 106 -24.03 6.41 -0.36
C PRO A 106 -24.94 5.41 -1.09
N LYS A 107 -24.99 5.50 -2.43
CA LYS A 107 -25.76 4.59 -3.28
C LYS A 107 -24.80 3.70 -4.08
N PRO A 108 -25.14 2.42 -4.31
CA PRO A 108 -24.32 1.54 -5.12
C PRO A 108 -24.10 2.15 -6.52
N ALA A 109 -22.84 2.24 -6.92
CA ALA A 109 -22.50 2.73 -8.25
C ALA A 109 -22.98 1.72 -9.32
N LYS A 110 -23.51 2.22 -10.43
CA LYS A 110 -23.93 1.37 -11.57
C LYS A 110 -22.73 0.71 -12.27
N GLN A 111 -21.55 1.32 -12.16
CA GLN A 111 -20.29 0.86 -12.73
C GLN A 111 -19.17 1.04 -11.70
N PRO A 112 -18.10 0.24 -11.75
CA PRO A 112 -16.93 0.45 -10.90
C PRO A 112 -16.36 1.86 -11.06
N ILE A 113 -16.04 2.50 -9.94
CA ILE A 113 -15.36 3.81 -9.92
C ILE A 113 -13.85 3.54 -9.89
N PRO A 114 -13.07 4.00 -10.89
CA PRO A 114 -11.62 3.83 -10.87
C PRO A 114 -11.00 4.68 -9.76
N LEU A 115 -10.01 4.13 -9.05
CA LEU A 115 -9.18 4.87 -8.09
C LEU A 115 -7.94 5.51 -8.76
N HIS A 116 -8.00 5.69 -10.07
CA HIS A 116 -7.00 6.41 -10.85
C HIS A 116 -7.42 7.87 -10.98
N ASN A 117 -6.44 8.78 -10.97
CA ASN A 117 -6.69 10.18 -11.27
C ASN A 117 -6.97 10.43 -12.76
N ASP A 118 -7.43 11.65 -13.05
CA ASP A 118 -7.87 12.09 -14.38
C ASP A 118 -6.77 12.06 -15.46
N SER A 119 -5.49 11.89 -15.10
CA SER A 119 -4.39 11.82 -16.07
C SER A 119 -4.35 10.52 -16.90
N GLY A 120 -5.16 9.50 -16.56
CA GLY A 120 -5.32 8.28 -17.35
C GLY A 120 -4.12 7.33 -17.31
N ARG A 121 -4.40 6.03 -17.10
CA ARG A 121 -3.47 4.87 -17.00
C ARG A 121 -2.26 5.06 -16.07
N GLY A 122 -2.14 4.18 -15.08
CA GLY A 122 -1.13 4.24 -14.04
C GLY A 122 -1.59 3.50 -12.79
N PRO A 123 -0.92 3.64 -11.62
CA PRO A 123 -1.38 2.97 -10.41
C PRO A 123 -2.66 3.67 -9.91
N PRO A 124 -3.50 3.02 -9.09
CA PRO A 124 -4.44 3.77 -8.29
C PRO A 124 -3.64 4.74 -7.42
N ASN A 125 -3.98 6.02 -7.51
CA ASN A 125 -3.32 7.10 -6.78
C ASN A 125 -4.32 7.99 -6.04
N THR A 126 -5.57 7.56 -6.01
CA THR A 126 -6.60 8.09 -5.14
C THR A 126 -6.75 7.13 -3.96
N PRO A 127 -6.58 7.59 -2.71
CA PRO A 127 -6.88 6.81 -1.52
C PRO A 127 -8.31 6.28 -1.58
N PHE A 128 -8.55 5.02 -1.21
CA PHE A 128 -9.91 4.48 -1.24
C PHE A 128 -10.76 4.92 -0.04
N GLY A 129 -10.12 5.40 1.03
CA GLY A 129 -10.82 5.88 2.21
C GLY A 129 -9.92 6.56 3.23
N ILE A 130 -10.54 7.00 4.32
CA ILE A 130 -9.89 7.66 5.46
C ILE A 130 -10.31 7.00 6.77
N ALA A 131 -9.34 6.70 7.63
CA ALA A 131 -9.56 6.17 8.97
C ALA A 131 -10.08 7.26 9.92
N LEU A 132 -10.78 6.89 11.00
CA LEU A 132 -11.29 7.88 11.96
C LEU A 132 -10.18 8.63 12.72
N ASN A 133 -8.95 8.12 12.70
CA ASN A 133 -7.77 8.84 13.21
C ASN A 133 -7.15 9.79 12.17
N GLY A 134 -7.77 9.96 11.00
CA GLY A 134 -7.33 10.93 9.99
C GLY A 134 -6.30 10.42 8.98
N VAL A 135 -5.79 9.20 9.15
CA VAL A 135 -4.83 8.60 8.23
C VAL A 135 -5.55 7.94 7.06
N LEU A 136 -4.99 8.11 5.85
CA LEU A 136 -5.57 7.55 4.63
C LEU A 136 -5.36 6.04 4.53
N PHE A 137 -6.36 5.36 3.98
CA PHE A 137 -6.20 4.02 3.42
C PHE A 137 -5.81 4.17 1.94
N ASP A 138 -4.52 4.00 1.67
CA ASP A 138 -3.93 4.23 0.35
C ASP A 138 -2.94 3.10 0.02
N PRO A 139 -3.45 1.91 -0.35
CA PRO A 139 -2.59 0.79 -0.75
C PRO A 139 -2.01 0.96 -2.17
N GLY A 140 -2.23 2.11 -2.83
CA GLY A 140 -1.70 2.36 -4.17
C GLY A 140 -0.19 2.61 -4.13
N THR A 141 0.59 1.74 -4.78
CA THR A 141 2.04 1.93 -4.91
C THR A 141 2.42 2.47 -6.29
N ALA A 142 3.50 3.25 -6.36
CA ALA A 142 4.14 3.64 -7.62
C ALA A 142 5.07 2.54 -8.18
N GLU A 143 4.78 1.26 -7.89
CA GLU A 143 5.64 0.11 -8.21
C GLU A 143 5.00 -0.69 -9.33
N PHE A 144 5.24 -0.22 -10.55
CA PHE A 144 4.55 -0.68 -11.75
C PHE A 144 5.03 -2.04 -12.23
N TYR A 145 4.11 -2.82 -12.81
CA TYR A 145 4.46 -4.02 -13.56
C TYR A 145 5.51 -3.70 -14.63
N MET A 146 6.65 -4.40 -14.61
CA MET A 146 7.78 -4.16 -15.53
C MET A 146 8.33 -2.71 -15.54
N GLY A 147 8.00 -1.91 -14.53
CA GLY A 147 8.30 -0.48 -14.51
C GLY A 147 7.52 0.34 -15.54
N ASP A 148 6.49 -0.23 -16.16
CA ASP A 148 5.66 0.44 -17.16
C ASP A 148 4.56 1.26 -16.48
N ARG A 149 4.72 2.58 -16.51
CA ARG A 149 3.73 3.52 -15.96
C ARG A 149 2.37 3.45 -16.65
N ARG A 150 2.29 2.84 -17.83
CA ARG A 150 1.04 2.63 -18.57
C ARG A 150 0.40 1.27 -18.29
N ALA A 151 1.04 0.43 -17.49
CA ALA A 151 0.44 -0.82 -17.05
C ALA A 151 -0.75 -0.53 -16.13
N ASP A 152 -1.80 -1.33 -16.28
CA ASP A 152 -2.96 -1.31 -15.39
C ASP A 152 -2.69 -2.02 -14.04
N TRP A 153 -1.44 -2.49 -13.83
CA TRP A 153 -1.03 -3.30 -12.69
C TRP A 153 0.17 -2.69 -11.98
N ASN A 154 0.07 -2.63 -10.65
CA ASN A 154 1.14 -2.27 -9.73
C ASN A 154 1.24 -3.33 -8.61
N TYR A 155 2.42 -3.41 -7.99
CA TYR A 155 2.70 -4.35 -6.92
C TYR A 155 2.37 -3.77 -5.56
N GLU A 156 1.56 -4.48 -4.79
CA GLU A 156 1.26 -4.05 -3.43
C GLU A 156 2.44 -4.34 -2.47
N ALA A 157 2.74 -3.37 -1.61
CA ALA A 157 3.83 -3.38 -0.63
C ALA A 157 3.74 -4.55 0.36
N LEU A 158 2.52 -4.98 0.72
CA LEU A 158 2.28 -6.09 1.64
C LEU A 158 2.70 -7.47 1.14
N SER A 159 3.02 -7.59 -0.16
CA SER A 159 3.56 -8.84 -0.72
C SER A 159 4.93 -9.22 -0.13
N GLY A 160 5.66 -8.27 0.47
CA GLY A 160 7.05 -8.47 0.92
C GLY A 160 8.08 -8.45 -0.22
N SER A 161 7.63 -8.58 -1.46
CA SER A 161 8.47 -8.57 -2.67
C SER A 161 8.90 -7.15 -3.07
N VAL A 162 8.13 -6.15 -2.64
CA VAL A 162 8.46 -4.73 -2.80
C VAL A 162 8.77 -4.12 -1.45
N LEU A 163 9.99 -3.60 -1.33
CA LEU A 163 10.54 -3.13 -0.08
C LEU A 163 10.31 -1.62 0.05
N LEU A 164 9.15 -1.22 0.58
CA LEU A 164 8.75 0.19 0.82
C LEU A 164 8.89 0.64 2.29
N GLY A 165 9.40 -0.23 3.16
CA GLY A 165 9.60 0.06 4.58
C GLY A 165 8.29 0.25 5.33
N LEU A 166 7.43 -0.77 5.34
CA LEU A 166 6.20 -0.77 6.12
C LEU A 166 6.50 -0.98 7.62
N ASP A 167 5.71 -0.36 8.49
CA ASP A 167 5.75 -0.61 9.93
C ASP A 167 4.73 -1.68 10.38
N MET A 168 4.67 -2.00 11.67
CA MET A 168 3.72 -2.95 12.25
C MET A 168 2.23 -2.53 12.14
N ASN A 169 1.95 -1.29 11.75
CA ASN A 169 0.62 -0.83 11.42
C ASN A 169 0.33 -0.97 9.91
N HIS A 170 1.21 -1.63 9.15
CA HIS A 170 1.13 -1.76 7.71
C HIS A 170 1.07 -0.41 7.00
N GLY A 171 1.71 0.61 7.55
CA GLY A 171 1.81 1.92 6.95
C GLY A 171 3.25 2.30 6.64
N HIS A 172 3.40 3.31 5.78
CA HIS A 172 4.68 3.95 5.52
C HIS A 172 4.47 5.41 5.10
N VAL A 173 5.56 6.09 4.73
CA VAL A 173 5.58 7.53 4.49
C VAL A 173 5.85 7.84 3.02
N GLN A 174 5.02 8.68 2.41
CA GLN A 174 5.20 9.22 1.07
C GLN A 174 6.27 10.34 1.04
N PRO A 175 6.80 10.71 -0.16
CA PRO A 175 7.77 11.79 -0.27
C PRO A 175 7.31 13.17 0.23
N ASN A 176 6.01 13.42 0.29
CA ASN A 176 5.44 14.66 0.87
C ASN A 176 5.33 14.61 2.42
N GLY A 177 5.74 13.50 3.04
CA GLY A 177 5.68 13.29 4.49
C GLY A 177 4.36 12.72 5.01
N SER A 178 3.39 12.44 4.13
CA SER A 178 2.14 11.79 4.53
C SER A 178 2.39 10.34 4.93
N TYR A 179 1.97 9.97 6.14
CA TYR A 179 1.89 8.58 6.57
C TYR A 179 0.53 8.00 6.18
N HIS A 180 0.49 6.79 5.62
CA HIS A 180 -0.74 6.14 5.15
C HIS A 180 -0.69 4.62 5.30
N TYR A 181 -1.86 3.98 5.31
CA TYR A 181 -1.98 2.53 5.48
C TYR A 181 -2.11 1.80 4.14
N HIS A 182 -1.30 0.75 3.99
CA HIS A 182 -1.47 -0.30 2.98
C HIS A 182 -2.35 -1.45 3.46
N GLY A 183 -2.39 -1.68 4.79
CA GLY A 183 -3.04 -2.83 5.39
C GLY A 183 -3.79 -2.51 6.68
N LEU A 184 -3.91 -3.51 7.55
CA LEU A 184 -4.61 -3.37 8.81
C LEU A 184 -3.83 -2.42 9.75
N PRO A 185 -4.42 -1.30 10.18
CA PRO A 185 -3.75 -0.35 11.07
C PRO A 185 -3.72 -0.90 12.50
N THR A 186 -2.83 -1.85 12.79
CA THR A 186 -2.85 -2.69 14.00
C THR A 186 -2.94 -1.88 15.30
N GLY A 187 -2.15 -0.82 15.44
CA GLY A 187 -2.18 0.07 16.60
C GLY A 187 -3.52 0.80 16.75
N PHE A 188 -4.10 1.25 15.64
CA PHE A 188 -5.42 1.87 15.62
C PHE A 188 -6.53 0.87 15.98
N LEU A 189 -6.52 -0.32 15.39
CA LEU A 189 -7.48 -1.39 15.71
C LEU A 189 -7.39 -1.81 17.19
N LYS A 190 -6.18 -1.82 17.76
CA LYS A 190 -5.99 -2.07 19.19
C LYS A 190 -6.63 -0.98 20.05
N LYS A 191 -6.44 0.30 19.69
CA LYS A 191 -7.07 1.43 20.39
C LYS A 191 -8.60 1.39 20.33
N LEU A 192 -9.16 1.04 19.17
CA LEU A 192 -10.60 0.85 19.01
C LEU A 192 -11.14 -0.41 19.71
N GLY A 193 -10.28 -1.25 20.28
CA GLY A 193 -10.68 -2.44 21.03
C GLY A 193 -11.31 -3.53 20.18
N VAL A 194 -10.86 -3.70 18.92
CA VAL A 194 -11.31 -4.76 18.02
C VAL A 194 -11.06 -6.15 18.65
N LYS A 195 -12.10 -6.99 18.72
CA LYS A 195 -12.04 -8.33 19.36
C LYS A 195 -12.85 -9.36 18.57
N ALA A 196 -12.38 -10.60 18.52
CA ALA A 196 -12.93 -11.65 17.65
C ALA A 196 -14.39 -12.05 17.92
N LYS A 197 -14.90 -11.84 19.13
CA LYS A 197 -16.28 -12.21 19.53
C LYS A 197 -17.24 -11.01 19.53
N ARG A 198 -16.85 -9.89 18.91
CA ARG A 198 -17.67 -8.68 18.81
C ARG A 198 -17.67 -8.19 17.37
N HIS A 199 -18.78 -7.59 16.94
CA HIS A 199 -18.79 -6.87 15.66
C HIS A 199 -17.69 -5.81 15.68
N SER A 200 -16.96 -5.67 14.57
CA SER A 200 -15.93 -4.66 14.49
C SER A 200 -16.52 -3.26 14.66
N PRO A 201 -15.84 -2.36 15.39
CA PRO A 201 -16.19 -0.95 15.41
C PRO A 201 -15.99 -0.35 14.00
N LEU A 202 -16.65 0.78 13.75
CA LEU A 202 -16.37 1.62 12.61
C LEU A 202 -14.90 2.07 12.70
N ILE A 203 -14.15 1.91 11.61
CA ILE A 203 -12.73 2.31 11.55
C ILE A 203 -12.48 3.48 10.60
N GLY A 204 -13.44 3.81 9.74
CA GLY A 204 -13.29 4.89 8.78
C GLY A 204 -14.42 4.92 7.76
N TYR A 205 -14.22 5.68 6.71
CA TYR A 205 -15.15 5.78 5.59
C TYR A 205 -14.39 5.66 4.27
N ALA A 206 -15.00 4.97 3.31
CA ALA A 206 -14.55 4.98 1.94
C ALA A 206 -14.83 6.37 1.32
N MET A 207 -14.11 6.72 0.25
CA MET A 207 -14.26 8.02 -0.41
C MET A 207 -15.64 8.22 -1.05
N ASP A 208 -16.38 7.14 -1.29
CA ASP A 208 -17.77 7.15 -1.73
C ASP A 208 -18.78 7.16 -0.56
N GLY A 209 -18.33 7.32 0.68
CA GLY A 209 -19.15 7.52 1.89
C GLY A 209 -19.55 6.27 2.65
N TYR A 210 -19.28 5.07 2.13
CA TYR A 210 -19.59 3.82 2.83
C TYR A 210 -18.76 3.66 4.12
N PRO A 211 -19.35 3.18 5.23
CA PRO A 211 -18.62 2.91 6.45
C PRO A 211 -17.68 1.71 6.27
N ILE A 212 -16.46 1.83 6.79
CA ILE A 212 -15.47 0.76 6.81
C ILE A 212 -15.44 0.14 8.20
N TYR A 213 -15.66 -1.17 8.26
CA TYR A 213 -15.50 -1.99 9.46
C TYR A 213 -14.33 -2.96 9.27
N ALA A 214 -13.69 -3.35 10.37
CA ALA A 214 -12.55 -4.25 10.33
C ALA A 214 -12.97 -5.74 10.25
N LEU A 215 -12.17 -6.60 10.89
CA LEU A 215 -12.07 -8.05 10.72
C LEU A 215 -13.33 -8.90 11.02
N TYR A 216 -14.31 -8.39 11.76
CA TYR A 216 -15.37 -9.20 12.36
C TYR A 216 -16.76 -8.63 12.07
N GLY A 217 -17.68 -9.49 11.63
CA GLY A 217 -19.06 -9.15 11.31
C GLY A 217 -20.03 -10.26 11.70
N TYR A 218 -21.32 -10.04 11.45
CA TYR A 218 -22.34 -11.04 11.74
C TYR A 218 -22.20 -12.29 10.85
N LYS A 219 -22.55 -13.46 11.40
CA LYS A 219 -22.55 -14.71 10.61
C LYS A 219 -23.54 -14.64 9.45
N ASP A 220 -24.72 -14.13 9.77
CA ASP A 220 -25.79 -13.74 8.85
C ASP A 220 -25.82 -12.20 8.82
N PRO A 221 -25.55 -11.56 7.68
CA PRO A 221 -25.48 -10.10 7.58
C PRO A 221 -26.79 -9.40 7.94
N GLU A 222 -27.94 -10.07 7.80
CA GLU A 222 -29.27 -9.52 8.06
C GLU A 222 -29.76 -9.80 9.50
N ASN A 223 -28.99 -10.54 10.29
CA ASN A 223 -29.39 -10.95 11.64
C ASN A 223 -28.28 -10.68 12.68
N PRO A 224 -28.38 -9.57 13.44
CA PRO A 224 -27.44 -9.24 14.50
C PRO A 224 -27.33 -10.28 15.62
N LYS A 225 -28.31 -11.19 15.75
CA LYS A 225 -28.33 -12.28 16.74
C LYS A 225 -27.65 -13.56 16.25
N ALA A 226 -27.24 -13.65 14.97
CA ALA A 226 -26.61 -14.85 14.40
C ALA A 226 -25.18 -15.12 14.93
N GLY A 227 -24.68 -14.27 15.83
CA GLY A 227 -23.32 -14.33 16.34
C GLY A 227 -22.29 -13.73 15.37
N ILE A 228 -21.03 -13.77 15.78
CA ILE A 228 -19.93 -13.10 15.07
C ILE A 228 -19.00 -14.12 14.41
N LYS A 229 -18.47 -13.77 13.23
CA LYS A 229 -17.38 -14.48 12.56
C LYS A 229 -16.30 -13.50 12.10
N LYS A 230 -15.08 -14.02 11.92
CA LYS A 230 -14.06 -13.32 11.14
C LYS A 230 -14.51 -13.31 9.68
N LEU A 231 -14.54 -12.14 9.07
CA LEU A 231 -14.86 -11.98 7.66
C LEU A 231 -13.63 -12.32 6.82
N SER A 232 -13.85 -12.93 5.67
CA SER A 232 -12.85 -13.16 4.63
C SER A 232 -13.12 -12.22 3.47
N SER A 233 -12.06 -11.80 2.78
CA SER A 233 -12.21 -11.02 1.54
C SER A 233 -13.05 -11.81 0.53
N SER A 234 -13.97 -11.13 -0.14
CA SER A 234 -14.72 -11.65 -1.28
C SER A 234 -14.01 -11.36 -2.61
N PHE A 235 -12.78 -10.85 -2.57
CA PHE A 235 -11.99 -10.62 -3.78
C PHE A 235 -11.82 -11.90 -4.58
N GLN A 236 -12.02 -11.79 -5.89
CA GLN A 236 -11.79 -12.86 -6.84
C GLN A 236 -10.84 -12.35 -7.92
N LEU A 237 -9.89 -13.18 -8.31
CA LEU A 237 -9.07 -12.91 -9.50
C LEU A 237 -9.98 -12.86 -10.72
N LYS A 238 -9.84 -11.83 -11.54
CA LYS A 238 -10.47 -11.80 -12.87
C LYS A 238 -9.91 -12.98 -13.68
N LYS A 239 -10.79 -13.70 -14.38
CA LYS A 239 -10.34 -14.68 -15.38
C LYS A 239 -9.62 -13.93 -16.48
N GLY A 240 -8.39 -14.37 -16.78
CA GLY A 240 -7.61 -13.90 -17.93
C GLY A 240 -8.06 -14.57 -19.23
#